data_AF-A0A7V0XV64-F1
#
_entry.id   AF-A0A7V0XV64-F1
#
_cell.length_a   1.000
_cell.length_b   1.000
_cell.length_c   1.000
_cell.angle_alpha   90.00
_cell.angle_beta   90.00
_cell.angle_gamma   90.00
#
_symmetry.space_group_name_H-M   'P 1'
#
loop_
_entity.id
_entity.type
_entity.pdbx_description
1 polymer ?
#
loop_
_entity_poly.entity_id
_entity_poly.type
_entity_poly.pdbx_seq_one_letter_code
_entity_poly.pdbx_strand_id
1 'polypeptide(L)'
;MQIHYQSLVRLLEKELEAFSRVAVFYETLAAGLAEGALPEVSELLAGGAASIDSLARIKEEKRLFLEASQVGALRDLLIVETPFKIRQLIGNLGSELVRLRRRIEESSRKIRGSLDALQMINRRRLDFFQQLCPAAIGYQGRGQVSGKTIPCSGLNYCGMI
;
A
#
# COMPACT_ATOMS: atom_id res chain seq x y z
N MET A 1 3.01 -10.49 -37.76
CA MET A 1 2.03 -9.47 -37.31
C MET A 1 1.02 -9.98 -36.28
N GLN A 2 0.28 -11.07 -36.49
CA GLN A 2 -0.71 -11.61 -35.52
C GLN A 2 -0.15 -11.86 -34.10
N ILE A 3 1.13 -12.22 -34.00
CA ILE A 3 1.83 -12.51 -32.74
C ILE A 3 1.99 -11.26 -31.86
N HIS A 4 2.24 -10.07 -32.44
CA HIS A 4 2.42 -8.83 -31.66
C HIS A 4 1.13 -8.40 -30.97
N TYR A 5 -0.03 -8.64 -31.59
CA TYR A 5 -1.32 -8.29 -31.03
C TYR A 5 -1.75 -9.19 -29.88
N GLN A 6 -1.55 -10.50 -30.01
CA GLN A 6 -1.83 -11.44 -28.91
C GLN A 6 -0.94 -11.17 -27.70
N SER A 7 0.33 -10.82 -27.93
CA SER A 7 1.25 -10.41 -26.86
C SER A 7 0.80 -9.12 -26.18
N LEU A 8 0.33 -8.13 -26.95
CA LEU A 8 -0.20 -6.88 -26.41
C LEU A 8 -1.46 -7.08 -25.55
N VAL A 9 -2.43 -7.85 -26.05
CA VAL A 9 -3.67 -8.14 -25.30
C VAL A 9 -3.33 -8.88 -24.00
N ARG A 10 -2.49 -9.90 -24.06
CA ARG A 10 -2.03 -10.63 -22.86
C ARG A 10 -1.34 -9.73 -21.85
N LEU A 11 -0.52 -8.79 -22.31
CA LEU A 11 0.17 -7.86 -21.42
C LEU A 11 -0.80 -6.88 -20.76
N LEU A 12 -1.80 -6.39 -21.49
CA LEU A 12 -2.87 -5.54 -20.93
C LEU A 12 -3.78 -6.30 -19.96
N GLU A 13 -4.09 -7.57 -20.23
CA GLU A 13 -4.86 -8.43 -19.32
C GLU A 13 -4.09 -8.68 -18.02
N LYS A 14 -2.78 -8.98 -18.09
CA LYS A 14 -1.91 -9.09 -16.91
C LYS A 14 -1.87 -7.78 -16.12
N GLU A 15 -1.74 -6.64 -16.81
CA GLU A 15 -1.74 -5.31 -16.18
C GLU A 15 -3.08 -5.07 -15.45
N LEU A 16 -4.21 -5.41 -16.08
CA LEU A 16 -5.54 -5.25 -15.50
C LEU A 16 -5.73 -6.14 -14.27
N GLU A 17 -5.29 -7.39 -14.32
CA GLU A 17 -5.34 -8.31 -13.18
C GLU A 17 -4.51 -7.78 -12.00
N ALA A 18 -3.28 -7.32 -12.26
CA ALA A 18 -2.43 -6.75 -11.23
C ALA A 18 -3.03 -5.47 -10.62
N PHE A 19 -3.54 -4.56 -11.46
CA PHE A 19 -4.22 -3.34 -10.98
C PHE A 19 -5.49 -3.66 -10.19
N SER A 20 -6.24 -4.69 -10.57
CA SER A 20 -7.43 -5.12 -9.84
C SER A 20 -7.08 -5.62 -8.44
N ARG A 21 -6.04 -6.46 -8.32
CA ARG A 21 -5.53 -6.93 -7.01
C ARG A 21 -5.07 -5.77 -6.13
N VAL A 22 -4.36 -4.79 -6.70
CA VAL A 22 -3.94 -3.58 -5.98
C VAL A 22 -5.14 -2.73 -5.55
N ALA A 23 -6.15 -2.57 -6.40
CA ALA A 23 -7.35 -1.82 -6.05
C ALA A 23 -8.08 -2.45 -4.86
N VAL A 24 -8.30 -3.77 -4.90
CA VAL A 24 -8.89 -4.52 -3.78
C VAL A 24 -8.06 -4.35 -2.51
N PHE A 25 -6.73 -4.50 -2.62
CA PHE A 25 -5.83 -4.31 -1.50
C PHE A 25 -5.97 -2.93 -0.83
N TYR A 26 -5.94 -1.85 -1.62
CA TYR A 26 -6.09 -0.49 -1.10
C TYR A 26 -7.48 -0.24 -0.49
N GLU A 27 -8.53 -0.85 -1.05
CA GLU A 27 -9.89 -0.75 -0.51
C GLU A 27 -10.01 -1.48 0.84
N THR A 28 -9.49 -2.71 0.94
CA THR A 28 -9.47 -3.47 2.20
C THR A 28 -8.66 -2.76 3.27
N LEU A 29 -7.50 -2.23 2.92
CA LEU A 29 -6.67 -1.45 3.85
C LEU A 29 -7.37 -0.16 4.31
N ALA A 30 -8.03 0.55 3.40
CA ALA A 30 -8.81 1.74 3.74
C ALA A 30 -9.95 1.43 4.72
N ALA A 31 -10.66 0.31 4.51
CA ALA A 31 -11.73 -0.15 5.39
C ALA A 31 -11.19 -0.57 6.76
N GLY A 32 -10.15 -1.42 6.81
CA GLY A 32 -9.56 -1.87 8.07
C GLY A 32 -8.98 -0.73 8.91
N LEU A 33 -8.38 0.28 8.28
CA LEU A 33 -7.93 1.49 8.99
C LEU A 33 -9.09 2.34 9.52
N ALA A 34 -10.21 2.42 8.80
CA ALA A 34 -11.40 3.13 9.27
C ALA A 34 -12.06 2.42 10.47
N GLU A 35 -12.00 1.09 10.49
CA GLU A 35 -12.55 0.25 11.57
C GLU A 35 -11.59 0.10 12.77
N GLY A 36 -10.33 0.54 12.63
CA GLY A 36 -9.33 0.45 13.71
C GLY A 36 -8.70 -0.94 13.86
N ALA A 37 -8.84 -1.81 12.86
CA ALA A 37 -8.30 -3.18 12.84
C ALA A 37 -6.78 -3.20 12.54
N LEU A 38 -5.97 -2.59 13.42
CA LEU A 38 -4.52 -2.43 13.26
C LEU A 38 -3.69 -3.73 13.10
N PRO A 39 -4.03 -4.88 13.73
CA PRO A 39 -3.27 -6.11 13.55
C PRO A 39 -3.30 -6.64 12.10
N GLU A 40 -4.46 -6.51 11.44
CA GLU A 40 -4.68 -6.98 10.07
C GLU A 40 -3.94 -6.09 9.04
N VAL A 41 -3.64 -4.84 9.40
CA VAL A 41 -2.89 -3.90 8.55
C VAL A 41 -1.46 -4.38 8.27
N SER A 42 -0.81 -5.07 9.21
CA SER A 42 0.57 -5.55 9.00
C SER A 42 0.65 -6.69 7.98
N GLU A 43 -0.31 -7.63 8.01
CA GLU A 43 -0.40 -8.71 7.02
C GLU A 43 -0.80 -8.17 5.64
N LEU A 44 -1.71 -7.19 5.63
CA LEU A 44 -2.09 -6.45 4.44
C LEU A 44 -0.85 -5.79 3.79
N LEU A 45 -0.02 -5.06 4.54
CA LEU A 45 1.16 -4.39 3.98
C LEU A 45 2.15 -5.36 3.29
N ALA A 46 2.32 -6.58 3.80
CA ALA A 46 3.14 -7.60 3.14
C ALA A 46 2.55 -8.06 1.79
N GLY A 47 1.24 -8.24 1.70
CA GLY A 47 0.53 -8.53 0.45
C GLY A 47 0.56 -7.37 -0.56
N GLY A 48 0.57 -6.13 -0.06
CA GLY A 48 0.73 -4.92 -0.87
C GLY A 48 2.08 -4.82 -1.56
N ALA A 49 3.17 -5.19 -0.87
CA ALA A 49 4.53 -5.18 -1.43
C ALA A 49 4.66 -6.11 -2.66
N ALA A 50 4.15 -7.33 -2.57
CA ALA A 50 4.14 -8.28 -3.68
C ALA A 50 3.38 -7.76 -4.91
N SER A 51 2.30 -7.00 -4.67
CA SER A 51 1.49 -6.42 -5.74
C SER A 51 2.20 -5.24 -6.44
N ILE A 52 2.97 -4.44 -5.69
CA ILE A 52 3.82 -3.37 -6.23
C ILE A 52 4.94 -3.95 -7.09
N ASP A 53 5.60 -5.00 -6.61
CA ASP A 53 6.68 -5.68 -7.35
C ASP A 53 6.16 -6.29 -8.67
N SER A 54 4.95 -6.85 -8.65
CA SER A 54 4.27 -7.37 -9.84
C SER A 54 4.02 -6.25 -10.87
N LEU A 55 3.52 -5.09 -10.43
CA LEU A 55 3.33 -3.94 -11.32
C LEU A 55 4.65 -3.41 -11.89
N ALA A 56 5.73 -3.40 -11.11
CA ALA A 56 7.05 -2.99 -11.58
C ALA A 56 7.56 -3.93 -12.69
N ARG A 57 7.38 -5.25 -12.53
CA ARG A 57 7.71 -6.24 -13.57
C ARG A 57 6.88 -6.05 -14.84
N ILE A 58 5.58 -5.85 -14.72
CA ILE A 58 4.69 -5.61 -15.87
C ILE A 58 5.08 -4.33 -16.62
N LYS A 59 5.45 -3.28 -15.89
CA LYS A 59 5.95 -2.03 -16.49
C LYS A 59 7.22 -2.26 -17.30
N GLU A 60 8.13 -3.09 -16.80
CA GLU A 60 9.36 -3.44 -17.51
C GLU A 60 9.09 -4.35 -18.72
N GLU A 61 8.23 -5.36 -18.61
CA GLU A 61 7.77 -6.18 -19.75
C GLU A 61 7.18 -5.29 -20.87
N LYS A 62 6.41 -4.26 -20.49
CA LYS A 62 5.82 -3.31 -21.43
C LYS A 62 6.87 -2.45 -22.14
N ARG A 63 7.90 -2.00 -21.40
CA ARG A 63 9.03 -1.25 -21.97
C ARG A 63 9.77 -2.10 -23.00
N LEU A 64 10.14 -3.33 -22.63
CA LEU A 64 10.83 -4.27 -23.51
C LEU A 64 10.02 -4.60 -24.75
N PHE A 65 8.70 -4.77 -24.62
CA PHE A 65 7.80 -5.01 -25.75
C PHE A 65 7.75 -3.82 -26.72
N LEU A 66 7.69 -2.59 -26.20
CA LEU A 66 7.70 -1.36 -27.01
C LEU A 66 9.03 -1.20 -27.76
N GLU A 67 10.15 -1.46 -27.10
CA GLU A 67 11.49 -1.42 -27.70
C GLU A 67 11.65 -2.48 -28.80
N ALA A 68 11.24 -3.72 -28.54
CA ALA A 68 11.26 -4.79 -29.53
C ALA A 68 10.36 -4.51 -30.75
N SER A 69 9.29 -3.74 -30.53
CA SER A 69 8.34 -3.36 -31.58
C SER A 69 8.74 -2.04 -32.28
N GLN A 70 9.84 -1.39 -31.85
CA GLN A 70 10.32 -0.09 -32.36
C GLN A 70 9.28 1.03 -32.28
N VAL A 71 8.43 1.01 -31.26
CA VAL A 71 7.33 1.97 -31.12
C VAL A 71 7.43 2.70 -29.79
N GLY A 72 7.35 4.03 -29.81
CA GLY A 72 7.47 4.87 -28.62
C GLY A 72 6.29 4.77 -27.64
N ALA A 73 5.09 4.47 -28.14
CA ALA A 73 3.91 4.26 -27.32
C ALA A 73 2.96 3.20 -27.89
N LEU A 74 2.21 2.53 -27.01
CA LEU A 74 1.19 1.55 -27.42
C LEU A 74 0.12 2.13 -28.36
N ARG A 75 -0.16 3.43 -28.26
CA ARG A 75 -1.11 4.11 -29.14
C ARG A 75 -0.62 4.14 -30.59
N ASP A 76 0.70 4.21 -30.79
CA ASP A 76 1.28 4.30 -32.13
C ASP A 76 1.21 2.91 -32.81
N LEU A 77 1.31 1.82 -32.03
CA LEU A 77 1.01 0.45 -32.47
C LEU A 77 -0.46 0.27 -32.91
N LEU A 78 -1.40 0.99 -32.29
CA LEU A 78 -2.82 0.94 -32.65
C LEU A 78 -3.13 1.70 -33.95
N ILE A 79 -2.41 2.78 -34.22
CA ILE A 79 -2.60 3.64 -35.41
C ILE A 79 -2.13 2.93 -36.67
N VAL A 80 -1.06 2.13 -36.56
CA VAL A 80 -0.37 1.58 -37.73
C VAL A 80 -1.18 0.48 -38.42
N GLU A 81 -1.81 -0.49 -37.73
CA GLU A 81 -2.31 -1.70 -38.43
C GLU A 81 -3.44 -2.51 -37.72
N THR A 82 -4.52 -1.90 -37.20
CA THR A 82 -5.54 -2.68 -36.47
C THR A 82 -6.96 -2.72 -37.07
N PRO A 83 -7.57 -3.93 -37.24
CA PRO A 83 -9.00 -4.07 -37.49
C PRO A 83 -9.84 -3.54 -36.32
N PHE A 84 -11.02 -2.98 -36.61
CA PHE A 84 -11.91 -2.27 -35.67
C PHE A 84 -12.11 -3.01 -34.32
N LYS A 85 -12.31 -4.33 -34.36
CA LYS A 85 -12.53 -5.16 -33.16
C LYS A 85 -11.36 -5.12 -32.15
N ILE A 86 -10.12 -5.05 -32.63
CA ILE A 86 -8.92 -5.01 -31.77
C ILE A 86 -8.79 -3.64 -31.09
N ARG A 87 -9.09 -2.55 -31.84
CA ARG A 87 -9.14 -1.19 -31.25
C ARG A 87 -10.19 -1.07 -30.16
N GLN A 88 -11.37 -1.66 -30.38
CA GLN A 88 -12.44 -1.66 -29.40
C GLN A 88 -12.05 -2.44 -28.13
N LEU A 89 -11.45 -3.62 -28.27
CA LEU A 89 -10.97 -4.41 -27.13
C LEU A 89 -9.91 -3.65 -26.32
N ILE A 90 -8.90 -3.08 -26.98
CA ILE A 90 -7.83 -2.34 -26.31
C ILE A 90 -8.37 -1.05 -25.68
N GLY A 91 -9.34 -0.38 -26.32
CA GLY A 91 -10.05 0.77 -25.76
C GLY A 91 -10.80 0.41 -24.47
N ASN A 92 -11.51 -0.72 -24.45
CA ASN A 92 -12.20 -1.22 -23.27
C ASN A 92 -11.20 -1.52 -22.14
N LEU A 93 -10.13 -2.29 -22.43
CA LEU A 93 -9.09 -2.61 -21.44
C LEU A 93 -8.42 -1.34 -20.88
N GLY A 94 -8.12 -0.37 -21.74
CA GLY A 94 -7.58 0.92 -21.34
C GLY A 94 -8.52 1.70 -20.43
N SER A 95 -9.83 1.70 -20.71
CA SER A 95 -10.82 2.37 -19.87
C SER A 95 -10.93 1.73 -18.48
N GLU A 96 -10.84 0.41 -18.39
CA GLU A 96 -10.85 -0.33 -17.13
C GLU A 96 -9.58 -0.05 -16.30
N LEU A 97 -8.41 0.00 -16.93
CA LEU A 97 -7.17 0.41 -16.25
C LEU A 97 -7.27 1.83 -15.66
N VAL A 98 -7.88 2.77 -16.40
CA VAL A 98 -8.10 4.13 -15.90
C VAL A 98 -9.07 4.13 -14.70
N ARG A 99 -10.15 3.35 -14.77
CA ARG A 99 -11.10 3.18 -13.64
C ARG A 99 -10.42 2.61 -12.41
N LEU A 100 -9.63 1.55 -12.56
CA LEU A 100 -8.89 0.92 -11.46
C LEU A 100 -7.87 1.88 -10.84
N ARG A 101 -7.14 2.65 -11.66
CA ARG A 101 -6.22 3.68 -11.15
C ARG A 101 -6.95 4.72 -10.29
N ARG A 102 -8.10 5.20 -10.75
CA ARG A 102 -8.90 6.17 -10.00
C ARG A 102 -9.38 5.60 -8.65
N ARG A 103 -9.80 4.34 -8.62
CA ARG A 103 -10.17 3.65 -7.37
C ARG A 103 -9.00 3.56 -6.39
N ILE A 104 -7.81 3.19 -6.87
CA ILE A 104 -6.59 3.16 -6.06
C ILE A 104 -6.27 4.54 -5.50
N GLU A 105 -6.36 5.60 -6.30
CA GLU A 105 -6.12 6.99 -5.86
C GLU A 105 -7.14 7.45 -4.81
N GLU A 106 -8.41 7.10 -4.97
CA GLU A 106 -9.47 7.38 -3.98
C GLU A 106 -9.21 6.66 -2.65
N SER A 107 -8.90 5.36 -2.69
CA SER A 107 -8.57 4.59 -1.49
C SER A 107 -7.27 5.06 -0.82
N SER A 108 -6.26 5.46 -1.61
CA SER A 108 -5.01 6.05 -1.11
C SER A 108 -5.27 7.32 -0.30
N ARG A 109 -6.21 8.17 -0.75
CA ARG A 109 -6.61 9.38 -0.01
C ARG A 109 -7.28 9.05 1.31
N LYS A 110 -8.16 8.04 1.34
CA LYS A 110 -8.81 7.56 2.57
C LYS A 110 -7.78 7.04 3.57
N ILE A 111 -6.86 6.18 3.12
CA ILE A 111 -5.76 5.65 3.94
C ILE A 111 -4.97 6.78 4.59
N ARG A 112 -4.56 7.79 3.80
CA ARG A 112 -3.83 8.95 4.31
C ARG A 112 -4.62 9.67 5.41
N GLY A 113 -5.90 9.93 5.18
CA GLY A 113 -6.77 10.56 6.19
C GLY A 113 -6.85 9.76 7.50
N SER A 114 -6.98 8.44 7.42
CA SER A 114 -6.98 7.57 8.61
C SER A 114 -5.64 7.58 9.34
N LEU A 115 -4.52 7.57 8.61
CA LEU A 115 -3.18 7.64 9.20
C LEU A 115 -2.93 8.99 9.89
N ASP A 116 -3.36 10.10 9.29
CA ASP A 116 -3.25 11.44 9.89
C ASP A 116 -4.06 11.51 11.21
N ALA A 117 -5.27 10.93 11.24
CA ALA A 117 -6.09 10.83 12.43
C ALA A 117 -5.41 9.99 13.54
N LEU A 118 -4.83 8.83 13.20
CA LEU A 118 -4.08 7.99 14.14
C LEU A 118 -2.85 8.71 14.71
N GLN A 119 -2.12 9.46 13.87
CA GLN A 119 -0.99 10.28 14.32
C GLN A 119 -1.43 11.37 15.29
N MET A 120 -2.56 12.04 15.01
CA MET A 120 -3.13 13.04 15.91
C MET A 120 -3.52 12.44 17.27
N ILE A 121 -4.16 11.28 17.28
CA ILE A 121 -4.55 10.57 18.51
C ILE A 121 -3.30 10.18 19.31
N ASN A 122 -2.28 9.61 18.64
CA ASN A 122 -1.03 9.25 19.29
C ASN A 122 -0.33 10.47 19.90
N ARG A 123 -0.32 11.60 19.19
CA ARG A 123 0.25 12.85 19.71
C ARG A 123 -0.49 13.34 20.95
N ARG A 124 -1.82 13.38 20.92
CA ARG A 124 -2.64 13.77 22.08
C ARG A 124 -2.44 12.83 23.28
N ARG A 125 -2.30 11.53 23.03
CA ARG A 125 -2.00 10.55 24.10
C ARG A 125 -0.63 10.81 24.72
N LEU A 126 0.39 11.07 23.90
CA LEU A 126 1.73 11.43 24.39
C LEU A 126 1.69 12.72 25.22
N ASP A 127 1.02 13.76 24.73
CA ASP A 127 0.86 15.03 25.45
C ASP A 127 0.14 14.81 26.79
N PHE A 128 -0.91 13.99 26.82
CA PHE A 128 -1.62 13.63 28.04
C PHE A 128 -0.71 12.90 29.05
N PHE A 129 0.05 11.90 28.61
CA PHE A 129 0.99 11.20 29.50
C PHE A 129 2.11 12.11 30.00
N GLN A 130 2.59 13.05 29.19
CA GLN A 130 3.56 14.07 29.63
C GLN A 130 2.96 15.06 30.63
N GLN A 131 1.65 15.36 30.54
CA GLN A 131 0.95 16.19 31.52
C GLN A 131 0.69 15.44 32.83
N LEU A 132 0.34 14.16 32.77
CA LEU A 132 0.14 13.30 33.95
C LEU A 132 1.45 12.95 34.66
N CYS A 133 2.52 12.78 33.89
CA CYS A 133 3.87 12.59 34.37
C CYS A 133 4.65 13.89 34.11
N PRO A 134 4.41 14.98 34.87
CA PRO A 134 5.28 16.13 34.78
C PRO A 134 6.71 15.62 35.01
N ALA A 135 7.67 16.15 34.27
CA ALA A 135 9.08 15.76 34.20
C ALA A 135 9.86 15.91 35.53
N ALA A 136 9.33 15.34 36.61
CA ALA A 136 9.76 15.40 37.99
C ALA A 136 9.61 14.05 38.72
N ILE A 137 9.54 12.93 38.00
CA ILE A 137 10.28 11.73 38.45
C ILE A 137 11.44 11.62 37.46
N GLY A 138 12.55 12.28 37.83
CA GLY A 138 13.68 12.51 36.94
C GLY A 138 14.27 11.23 36.38
N TYR A 139 14.00 10.95 35.10
CA TYR A 139 14.91 10.17 34.26
C TYR A 139 16.06 11.10 33.85
N GLN A 140 16.92 11.45 34.82
CA GLN A 140 18.25 11.95 34.49
C GLN A 140 18.99 10.80 33.80
N GLY A 141 19.29 11.00 32.52
CA GLY A 141 20.11 10.08 31.76
C GLY A 141 21.45 9.85 32.45
N ARG A 142 21.73 8.59 32.77
CA ARG A 142 23.04 7.94 32.72
C ARG A 142 22.87 6.54 33.26
N GLY A 143 23.06 5.54 32.41
CA GLY A 143 22.97 4.16 32.86
C GLY A 143 22.98 3.19 31.71
N GLN A 144 24.14 3.04 31.08
CA GLN A 144 24.55 1.78 30.51
C GLN A 144 24.43 0.72 31.62
N VAL A 145 23.31 0.00 31.72
CA VAL A 145 23.18 -1.12 32.66
C VAL A 145 23.62 -2.38 31.92
N SER A 146 24.94 -2.56 31.90
CA SER A 146 25.55 -3.88 31.85
C SER A 146 24.98 -4.72 32.98
N GLY A 147 24.69 -5.98 32.68
CA GLY A 147 23.84 -6.86 33.47
C GLY A 147 24.17 -6.89 34.95
N LYS A 148 23.16 -6.64 35.77
CA LYS A 148 22.95 -7.24 37.09
C LYS A 148 21.51 -6.96 37.53
N THR A 149 20.71 -8.02 37.49
CA THR A 149 19.47 -8.30 38.25
C THR A 149 18.92 -7.16 39.12
N ILE A 150 17.74 -6.66 38.75
CA ILE A 150 16.86 -5.91 39.66
C ILE A 150 15.93 -6.95 40.33
N PRO A 151 15.94 -7.11 41.66
CA PRO A 151 15.00 -7.98 42.34
C PRO A 151 13.61 -7.33 42.36
N CYS A 152 12.61 -8.01 41.80
CA CYS A 152 11.21 -7.71 42.03
C CYS A 152 10.89 -7.99 43.51
N SER A 153 10.80 -6.96 44.35
CA SER A 153 10.29 -7.08 45.71
C SER A 153 8.82 -6.64 45.78
N GLY A 154 7.94 -7.63 45.79
CA GLY A 154 6.79 -7.71 46.71
C GLY A 154 5.64 -6.73 46.53
N LEU A 155 4.60 -7.18 45.84
CA LEU A 155 3.21 -6.82 46.17
C LEU A 155 2.95 -7.11 47.66
N ASN A 156 2.63 -6.10 48.46
CA ASN A 156 1.93 -6.27 49.73
C ASN A 156 0.68 -5.38 49.73
N TYR A 157 -0.40 -5.92 49.20
CA TYR A 157 -1.76 -5.55 49.62
C TYR A 157 -2.13 -6.48 50.78
N CYS A 158 -2.12 -5.97 52.02
CA CYS A 158 -2.94 -6.48 53.11
C CYS A 158 -2.87 -5.55 54.35
N GLY A 159 -4.02 -5.11 54.84
CA GLY A 159 -4.20 -4.77 56.27
C GLY A 159 -4.39 -3.28 56.62
N MET A 160 -5.66 -2.92 56.89
CA MET A 160 -6.18 -1.93 57.85
C MET A 160 -5.18 -1.04 58.61
N ILE A 161 -5.37 0.29 58.56
CA ILE A 161 -5.98 1.11 59.65
C ILE A 161 -6.78 2.24 58.99
#